data_AF-A0A6H5GAF1-F1
#
_entry.id   AF-A0A6H5GAF1-F1
#
_cell.length_a   1.000
_cell.length_b   1.000
_cell.length_c   1.000
_cell.angle_alpha   90.00
_cell.angle_beta   90.00
_cell.angle_gamma   90.00
#
_symmetry.space_group_name_H-M   'P 1'
#
loop_
_entity.id
_entity.type
_entity.pdbx_description
1 polymer ?
#
loop_
_entity_poly.entity_id
_entity_poly.type
_entity_poly.pdbx_seq_one_letter_code
_entity_poly.pdbx_strand_id
1 'polypeptide(L)'
;MPYIIVRGNLASYDNRYPWRVLVSGLKADDLEQLQRFNCGGYCDNCTIVYLVHPTVILSALEVLGYHVVASSSTAVKQDYNEYMWTMRKEFSEPDPNSKAKS
;
A
#
# COMPACT_ATOMS: atom_id res chain seq x y z
N MET A 1 4.92 6.51 -9.84
CA MET A 1 3.71 5.78 -10.25
C MET A 1 2.54 6.36 -9.47
N PRO A 2 1.40 6.68 -10.11
CA PRO A 2 0.25 7.26 -9.42
C PRO A 2 -0.54 6.22 -8.62
N TYR A 3 -0.48 4.94 -9.02
CA TYR A 3 -1.21 3.84 -8.39
C TYR A 3 -0.30 2.99 -7.51
N ILE A 4 -0.87 2.52 -6.40
CA ILE A 4 -0.30 1.48 -5.54
C ILE A 4 -1.36 0.43 -5.24
N ILE A 5 -0.92 -0.78 -4.93
CA ILE A 5 -1.79 -1.88 -4.49
C ILE A 5 -1.46 -2.20 -3.04
N VAL A 6 -2.49 -2.22 -2.20
CA VAL A 6 -2.40 -2.64 -0.80
C VAL A 6 -3.17 -3.96 -0.67
N ARG A 7 -2.56 -5.00 -0.10
CA ARG A 7 -3.23 -6.28 0.21
C ARG A 7 -3.09 -6.59 1.70
N GLY A 8 -4.15 -7.04 2.35
CA GLY A 8 -4.10 -7.43 3.75
C GLY A 8 -5.36 -8.14 4.25
N ASN A 9 -5.31 -8.64 5.48
CA ASN A 9 -6.39 -9.33 6.18
C ASN A 9 -6.99 -8.46 7.29
N LEU A 10 -8.31 -8.52 7.48
CA LEU A 10 -9.03 -7.74 8.52
C LEU A 10 -9.19 -8.48 9.85
N ALA A 11 -8.90 -9.77 9.90
CA ALA A 11 -8.95 -10.56 11.13
C ALA A 11 -7.61 -11.24 11.40
N SER A 12 -7.28 -11.37 12.67
CA SER A 12 -6.06 -12.05 13.14
C SER A 12 -6.27 -13.55 13.17
N TYR A 13 -5.49 -14.31 12.41
CA TYR A 13 -5.63 -15.78 12.34
C TYR A 13 -4.44 -16.56 12.90
N ASP A 14 -3.29 -15.92 13.18
CA ASP A 14 -2.14 -16.53 13.86
C ASP A 14 -1.64 -15.59 14.97
N ASN A 15 -1.36 -16.15 16.15
CA ASN A 15 -0.93 -15.43 17.36
C ASN A 15 0.48 -14.84 17.26
N ARG A 16 1.28 -15.22 16.25
CA ARG A 16 2.66 -14.73 16.11
C ARG A 16 2.78 -13.41 15.37
N TYR A 17 1.98 -13.18 14.33
CA TYR A 17 1.89 -11.90 13.61
C TYR A 17 0.47 -11.72 13.07
N PRO A 18 -0.43 -11.06 13.82
CA PRO A 18 -1.86 -11.06 13.53
C PRO A 18 -2.21 -10.40 12.18
N TRP A 19 -1.38 -9.46 11.70
CA TRP A 19 -1.65 -8.68 10.49
C TRP A 19 -0.42 -8.60 9.60
N ARG A 20 -0.64 -8.81 8.31
CA ARG A 20 0.37 -8.69 7.27
C ARG A 20 -0.20 -7.89 6.11
N VAL A 21 0.35 -6.71 5.88
CA VAL A 21 -0.06 -5.81 4.82
C VAL A 21 1.05 -5.70 3.79
N LEU A 22 0.75 -6.02 2.54
CA LEU A 22 1.66 -5.89 1.41
C LEU A 22 1.33 -4.60 0.68
N VAL A 23 2.33 -3.77 0.40
CA VAL A 23 2.18 -2.55 -0.40
C VAL A 23 3.13 -2.58 -1.57
N SER A 24 2.58 -2.54 -2.79
CA SER A 24 3.32 -2.57 -4.05
C SER A 24 3.28 -1.23 -4.76
N GLY A 25 4.41 -0.81 -5.35
CA GLY A 25 4.48 0.36 -6.24
C GLY A 25 4.71 1.71 -5.55
N LEU A 26 5.07 1.70 -4.26
CA LEU A 26 5.46 2.91 -3.53
C LEU A 26 6.72 3.56 -4.12
N LYS A 27 6.76 4.89 -4.13
CA LYS A 27 7.99 5.65 -4.43
C LYS A 27 8.91 5.65 -3.21
N ALA A 28 10.22 5.88 -3.44
CA ALA A 28 11.22 5.92 -2.37
C ALA A 28 10.90 6.96 -1.28
N ASP A 29 10.48 8.17 -1.65
CA ASP A 29 10.16 9.23 -0.69
C ASP A 29 8.96 8.86 0.20
N ASP A 30 7.90 8.28 -0.39
CA ASP A 30 6.72 7.84 0.35
C ASP A 30 7.07 6.62 1.24
N LEU A 31 7.99 5.76 0.78
CA LEU A 31 8.48 4.61 1.55
C LEU A 31 9.21 5.05 2.82
N GLU A 32 10.05 6.09 2.75
CA GLU A 32 10.78 6.62 3.90
C GLU A 32 9.83 7.09 5.02
N GLN A 33 8.72 7.73 4.66
CA GLN A 33 7.69 8.16 5.61
C GLN A 33 6.99 6.99 6.34
N LEU A 34 6.96 5.82 5.71
CA LEU A 34 6.35 4.61 6.26
C LEU A 34 7.32 3.74 7.07
N GLN A 35 8.64 4.04 7.07
CA GLN A 35 9.65 3.27 7.82
C GLN A 35 9.40 3.22 9.33
N ARG A 36 8.60 4.15 9.87
CA ARG A 36 8.19 4.16 11.28
C ARG A 36 7.32 2.97 11.67
N PHE A 37 6.67 2.31 10.71
CA PHE A 37 5.82 1.15 10.98
C PHE A 37 6.65 -0.13 11.00
N ASN A 38 6.27 -1.08 11.85
CA ASN A 38 6.96 -2.35 11.95
C ASN A 38 6.93 -3.06 10.58
N CYS A 39 8.12 -3.31 10.03
CA CYS A 39 8.31 -3.78 8.67
C CYS A 39 8.86 -5.21 8.69
N GLY A 40 8.20 -6.11 7.95
CA GLY A 40 8.64 -7.49 7.72
C GLY A 40 9.65 -7.62 6.56
N GLY A 41 10.08 -6.49 5.98
CA GLY A 41 10.96 -6.43 4.82
C GLY A 41 10.23 -6.54 3.48
N TYR A 42 11.00 -6.78 2.43
CA TYR A 42 10.50 -6.96 1.07
C TYR A 42 10.13 -8.43 0.82
N CYS A 43 8.95 -8.68 0.24
CA CYS A 43 8.62 -10.03 -0.24
C CYS A 43 9.05 -10.26 -1.70
N ASP A 44 9.26 -9.17 -2.45
CA ASP A 44 9.82 -9.13 -3.80
C ASP A 44 10.43 -7.74 -4.06
N ASN A 45 10.90 -7.47 -5.28
CA ASN A 45 11.58 -6.21 -5.63
C ASN A 45 10.69 -4.96 -5.58
N CYS A 46 9.36 -5.12 -5.54
CA CYS A 46 8.39 -4.03 -5.68
C CYS A 46 7.44 -3.92 -4.48
N THR A 47 7.46 -4.88 -3.56
CA THR A 47 6.44 -5.05 -2.53
C THR A 47 7.06 -5.15 -1.13
N ILE A 48 6.72 -4.18 -0.29
CA ILE A 48 7.10 -4.14 1.12
C ILE A 48 5.99 -4.74 2.00
N VAL A 49 6.39 -5.40 3.07
CA VAL A 49 5.49 -6.02 4.05
C VAL A 49 5.49 -5.20 5.34
N TYR A 50 4.32 -4.79 5.80
CA TYR A 50 4.11 -4.18 7.12
C TYR A 50 3.37 -5.15 8.04
N LEU A 51 3.79 -5.20 9.30
CA LEU A 51 3.24 -6.07 10.34
C LEU A 51 2.26 -5.32 11.25
N VAL A 52 1.32 -4.60 10.63
CA VAL A 52 0.29 -3.78 11.30
C VAL A 52 -1.07 -3.98 10.62
N HIS A 53 -2.16 -3.59 11.28
CA HIS A 53 -3.51 -3.70 10.71
C HIS A 53 -3.65 -2.87 9.40
N PRO A 54 -4.38 -3.37 8.38
CA PRO A 54 -4.56 -2.64 7.10
C PRO A 54 -4.97 -1.18 7.25
N THR A 55 -5.89 -0.87 8.16
CA THR A 55 -6.35 0.51 8.43
C THR A 55 -5.20 1.46 8.77
N VAL A 56 -4.17 1.01 9.50
CA VAL A 56 -3.02 1.86 9.85
C VAL A 56 -2.27 2.28 8.59
N ILE A 57 -2.03 1.35 7.68
CA ILE A 57 -1.32 1.62 6.42
C ILE A 57 -2.18 2.46 5.48
N LEU A 58 -3.47 2.14 5.33
CA LEU A 58 -4.38 2.90 4.48
C LEU A 58 -4.47 4.37 4.94
N SER A 59 -4.63 4.62 6.25
CA SER A 59 -4.66 5.99 6.77
C SER A 59 -3.33 6.72 6.62
N ALA A 60 -2.19 6.03 6.78
CA ALA A 60 -0.89 6.64 6.53
C ALA A 60 -0.72 7.04 5.05
N LEU A 61 -1.17 6.19 4.13
CA LEU A 61 -1.16 6.46 2.70
C LEU A 61 -2.11 7.62 2.34
N GLU A 62 -3.25 7.75 3.01
CA GLU A 62 -4.13 8.93 2.88
C GLU A 62 -3.45 10.23 3.28
N VAL A 63 -2.68 10.24 4.37
CA VAL A 63 -1.87 11.41 4.76
C VAL A 63 -0.81 11.75 3.71
N LEU A 64 -0.28 10.73 3.01
CA LEU A 64 0.64 10.91 1.88
C LEU A 64 -0.09 11.32 0.58
N GLY A 65 -1.42 11.47 0.59
CA GLY A 65 -2.22 11.92 -0.55
C GLY A 65 -2.71 10.79 -1.47
N TYR A 66 -2.64 9.53 -1.04
CA TYR A 66 -3.26 8.42 -1.76
C TYR A 66 -4.72 8.25 -1.35
N HIS A 67 -5.59 8.00 -2.30
CA HIS A 67 -7.01 7.72 -2.05
C HIS A 67 -7.39 6.35 -2.58
N VAL A 68 -8.23 5.61 -1.85
CA VAL A 68 -8.78 4.35 -2.34
C VAL A 68 -9.68 4.63 -3.55
N VAL A 69 -9.36 4.01 -4.69
CA VAL A 69 -10.16 4.13 -5.93
C VAL A 69 -10.87 2.83 -6.29
N ALA A 70 -10.43 1.70 -5.73
CA ALA A 70 -11.10 0.41 -5.86
C ALA A 70 -10.74 -0.48 -4.66
N SER A 71 -11.67 -1.36 -4.28
CA SER A 71 -11.43 -2.42 -3.31
C SER A 71 -12.01 -3.74 -3.80
N SER A 72 -11.33 -4.84 -3.55
CA SER A 72 -11.81 -6.19 -3.82
C SER A 72 -11.43 -7.13 -2.68
N SER A 73 -12.05 -8.30 -2.64
CA SER A 73 -11.71 -9.35 -1.70
C SER A 73 -11.74 -10.71 -2.37
N THR A 74 -10.91 -11.63 -1.89
CA THR A 74 -10.93 -13.05 -2.30
C THR A 74 -10.93 -13.93 -1.07
N ALA A 75 -11.87 -14.87 -1.02
CA ALA A 75 -11.88 -15.93 -0.01
C ALA A 75 -10.83 -16.97 -0.41
N VAL A 76 -9.83 -17.19 0.44
CA VAL A 76 -8.76 -18.18 0.17
C VAL A 76 -9.03 -19.49 0.92
N LYS A 77 -9.57 -19.41 2.14
CA LYS A 77 -10.00 -20.55 2.97
C LYS A 77 -11.27 -20.17 3.73
N GLN A 78 -11.98 -21.16 4.28
CA GLN A 78 -13.33 -21.01 4.88
C GLN A 78 -13.50 -19.80 5.82
N ASP A 79 -12.43 -19.32 6.44
CA ASP A 79 -12.46 -18.10 7.27
C ASP A 79 -11.39 -17.07 6.92
N TYR A 80 -10.53 -17.29 5.91
CA TYR A 80 -9.46 -16.37 5.54
C TYR A 80 -9.81 -15.59 4.28
N ASN A 81 -10.15 -14.31 4.50
CA ASN A 81 -10.39 -13.35 3.45
C ASN A 81 -9.19 -12.43 3.29
N GLU A 82 -8.74 -12.30 2.06
CA GLU A 82 -7.78 -11.27 1.69
C GLU A 82 -8.50 -10.14 1.01
N TYR A 83 -8.15 -8.93 1.42
CA TYR A 83 -8.67 -7.70 0.90
C TYR A 83 -7.56 -7.00 0.13
N MET A 84 -7.94 -6.37 -0.97
CA MET A 84 -7.06 -5.58 -1.81
C MET A 84 -7.66 -4.20 -2.00
N TRP A 85 -6.82 -3.18 -1.95
CA TRP A 85 -7.16 -1.80 -2.22
C TRP A 85 -6.21 -1.23 -3.25
N THR A 86 -6.76 -0.74 -4.35
CA THR A 86 -6.02 0.11 -5.28
C THR A 86 -6.12 1.52 -4.76
N MET A 87 -4.98 2.15 -4.47
CA MET A 87 -4.93 3.55 -4.09
C MET A 87 -4.24 4.38 -5.16
N ARG A 88 -4.68 5.62 -5.33
CA ARG A 88 -4.14 6.56 -6.30
C ARG A 88 -3.78 7.87 -5.62
N LYS A 89 -2.59 8.39 -5.89
CA LYS A 89 -2.19 9.76 -5.56
C LYS A 89 -2.37 10.64 -6.79
N GLU A 90 -2.84 11.87 -6.60
CA GLU A 90 -2.92 12.84 -7.70
C GLU A 90 -1.54 13.02 -8.33
N PHE A 91 -1.50 12.99 -9.65
CA PHE A 91 -0.30 13.18 -10.43
C PHE A 91 -0.61 14.29 -11.42
N SER A 92 0.07 15.42 -11.27
CA SER A 92 0.07 16.45 -12.29
C SER A 92 0.74 15.86 -13.53
N GLU A 93 -0.02 15.70 -14.62
CA GLU A 93 0.58 15.32 -15.89
C GLU A 93 1.67 16.33 -16.24
N PRO A 94 2.85 15.89 -16.71
CA PRO A 94 3.86 16.81 -17.17
C PRO A 94 3.26 17.63 -18.31
N ASP A 95 3.28 18.96 -18.15
CA ASP A 95 2.72 19.86 -19.16
C ASP A 95 3.45 19.62 -20.50
N PRO A 96 2.74 19.16 -21.55
CA PRO A 96 3.37 18.84 -22.83
C PRO A 96 4.04 20.06 -23.48
N ASN A 97 3.69 21.28 -23.05
CA ASN A 97 4.30 22.53 -23.51
C ASN A 97 5.39 23.08 -22.58
N SER A 98 5.71 22.42 -21.47
CA SER A 98 6.87 22.79 -20.66
C SER A 98 8.15 22.43 -21.42
N LYS A 99 8.56 23.32 -22.33
CA LYS A 99 9.88 23.24 -22.96
C LYS A 99 10.89 23.18 -21.83
N ALA A 100 11.61 22.06 -21.74
CA ALA A 100 12.79 21.93 -20.92
C ALA A 100 13.66 23.16 -21.19
N LYS A 101 13.78 24.06 -20.21
CA LYS A 101 14.71 25.17 -20.32
C LYS A 101 16.10 24.53 -20.37
N SER A 102 16.72 24.67 -21.54
CA SER A 102 18.14 24.39 -21.81
C SER A 102 19.04 25.09 -20.81
#